data_AF-U5X0M0-F1
#
_entry.id   AF-U5X0M0-F1
#
_cell.length_a   1.000
_cell.length_b   1.000
_cell.length_c   1.000
_cell.angle_alpha   90.00
_cell.angle_beta   90.00
_cell.angle_gamma   90.00
#
_symmetry.space_group_name_H-M   'P 1'
#
loop_
_entity.id
_entity.type
_entity.pdbx_description
1 polymer ?
#
loop_
_entity_poly.entity_id
_entity_poly.type
_entity_poly.pdbx_seq_one_letter_code
_entity_poly.pdbx_strand_id
1 'polypeptide(L)'
;MTKSATPIYVTPAGVITHSIVSIKGQLEPDITVHHARTPSARIGITVGGMHMSLQNCQTAQGLLEAFVAARTQMIHVPAEIPTAGAVAEEPAGRAVLGVEWTRAPAYAVVAQSALNKLKTAKLHWVELYTGPITWQLRDRAAILSMIDAFRQVHRVAIAVFADGERYKADPTDADYRAA
;
A
#
# COMPACT_ATOMS: atom_id res chain seq x y z
N MET A 1 25.01 -38.80 2.93
CA MET A 1 24.96 -37.84 4.06
C MET A 1 25.01 -36.43 3.50
N THR A 2 23.85 -35.80 3.33
CA THR A 2 23.74 -34.39 2.92
C THR A 2 24.00 -33.51 4.14
N LYS A 3 25.10 -32.75 4.11
CA LYS A 3 25.39 -31.73 5.14
C LYS A 3 24.28 -30.68 5.09
N SER A 4 23.48 -30.61 6.15
CA SER A 4 22.57 -29.49 6.38
C SER A 4 23.44 -28.24 6.54
N ALA A 5 23.31 -27.27 5.63
CA ALA A 5 24.01 -26.01 5.74
C ALA A 5 23.44 -25.25 6.94
N THR A 6 24.29 -24.91 7.91
CA THR A 6 23.92 -24.07 9.04
C THR A 6 23.48 -22.70 8.50
N PRO A 7 22.25 -22.24 8.76
CA PRO A 7 21.82 -20.92 8.31
C PRO A 7 22.68 -19.86 9.02
N ILE A 8 23.42 -19.09 8.23
CA ILE A 8 24.18 -17.94 8.71
C ILE A 8 23.17 -16.83 8.95
N TYR A 9 22.72 -16.66 10.19
CA TYR A 9 22.00 -15.47 10.60
C TYR A 9 22.99 -14.32 10.68
N VAL A 10 23.16 -13.60 9.57
CA VAL A 10 23.81 -12.30 9.59
C VAL A 10 22.81 -11.35 10.25
N THR A 11 23.01 -11.03 11.53
CA THR A 11 22.26 -9.95 12.18
C THR A 11 22.51 -8.69 11.36
N PRO A 12 21.48 -8.09 10.74
CA PRO A 12 21.67 -6.90 9.95
C PRO A 12 22.11 -5.75 10.86
N ALA A 13 22.84 -4.78 10.30
CA ALA A 13 23.28 -3.59 11.05
C ALA A 13 22.09 -2.78 11.63
N GLY A 14 20.88 -2.98 11.12
CA GLY A 14 19.64 -2.47 11.68
C GLY A 14 18.42 -3.16 11.05
N VAL A 15 17.28 -3.11 11.74
CA VAL A 15 16.00 -3.63 11.26
C VAL A 15 14.97 -2.50 11.32
N ILE A 16 14.32 -2.20 10.19
CA ILE A 16 13.14 -1.35 10.17
C ILE A 16 11.96 -2.23 10.52
N THR A 17 11.42 -2.07 11.72
CA THR A 17 10.26 -2.85 12.21
C THR A 17 8.94 -2.24 11.77
N HIS A 18 8.91 -0.92 11.57
CA HIS A 18 7.70 -0.18 11.25
C HIS A 18 8.03 1.13 10.53
N SER A 19 7.16 1.54 9.61
CA SER A 19 7.26 2.81 8.87
C SER A 19 5.91 3.52 8.85
N ILE A 20 5.94 4.85 8.94
CA ILE A 20 4.75 5.68 8.75
C ILE A 20 4.88 6.38 7.40
N VAL A 21 3.89 6.19 6.53
CA VAL A 21 3.85 6.78 5.20
C VAL A 21 2.68 7.76 5.14
N SER A 22 2.97 9.04 4.92
CA SER A 22 1.95 10.08 4.80
C SER A 22 1.67 10.38 3.34
N ILE A 23 0.41 10.27 2.92
CA ILE A 23 0.00 10.48 1.53
C ILE A 23 -1.13 11.49 1.41
N LYS A 24 -1.08 12.28 0.34
CA LYS A 24 -2.07 13.31 -0.01
C LYS A 24 -2.08 13.52 -1.52
N GLY A 25 -3.17 14.10 -2.03
CA GLY A 25 -3.36 14.40 -3.44
C GLY A 25 -3.54 13.16 -4.31
N GLN A 26 -3.64 13.38 -5.61
CA GLN A 26 -3.69 12.31 -6.59
C GLN A 26 -2.33 11.60 -6.70
N LEU A 27 -2.38 10.28 -6.75
CA LEU A 27 -1.20 9.43 -6.89
C LEU A 27 -1.32 8.60 -8.16
N GLU A 28 -0.24 8.55 -8.94
CA GLU A 28 -0.13 7.74 -10.15
C GLU A 28 0.98 6.71 -9.93
N PRO A 29 0.63 5.49 -9.44
CA PRO A 29 1.60 4.43 -9.28
C PRO A 29 2.06 3.90 -10.63
N ASP A 30 3.36 3.66 -10.74
CA ASP A 30 3.92 2.79 -11.78
C ASP A 30 3.75 1.32 -11.37
N ILE A 31 3.26 0.47 -12.28
CA ILE A 31 3.00 -0.95 -12.04
C ILE A 31 3.81 -1.77 -13.04
N THR A 32 4.76 -2.56 -12.53
CA THR A 32 5.59 -3.46 -13.35
C THR A 32 5.25 -4.92 -13.08
N VAL A 33 5.37 -5.76 -14.11
CA VAL A 33 5.15 -7.21 -14.01
C VAL A 33 6.41 -7.93 -14.44
N HIS A 34 6.84 -8.90 -13.64
CA HIS A 34 8.01 -9.73 -13.91
C HIS A 34 7.60 -11.21 -13.91
N HIS A 35 8.12 -11.96 -14.88
CA HIS A 35 7.95 -13.41 -15.00
C HIS A 35 6.49 -13.89 -14.85
N ALA A 36 5.55 -13.23 -15.53
CA ALA A 36 4.13 -13.56 -15.43
C ALA A 36 3.85 -15.05 -15.70
N ARG A 37 2.86 -15.61 -14.98
CA ARG A 37 2.45 -17.02 -15.09
C ARG A 37 3.52 -18.06 -14.74
N THR A 38 4.59 -17.68 -14.04
CA THR A 38 5.58 -18.62 -13.51
C THR A 38 5.57 -18.64 -11.97
N PRO A 39 6.22 -19.63 -11.33
CA PRO A 39 6.41 -19.66 -9.87
C PRO A 39 7.22 -18.47 -9.31
N SER A 40 7.93 -17.73 -10.17
CA SER A 40 8.74 -16.57 -9.80
C SER A 40 8.08 -15.24 -10.19
N ALA A 41 6.78 -15.26 -10.50
CA ALA A 41 6.03 -14.07 -10.86
C ALA A 41 6.09 -13.00 -9.74
N ARG A 42 6.17 -11.73 -10.13
CA ARG A 42 6.18 -10.59 -9.21
C ARG A 42 5.51 -9.38 -9.84
N ILE A 43 4.75 -8.64 -9.03
CA ILE A 43 4.26 -7.31 -9.40
C ILE A 43 5.02 -6.28 -8.57
N GLY A 44 5.63 -5.30 -9.23
CA GLY A 44 6.22 -4.12 -8.61
C GLY A 44 5.26 -2.94 -8.68
N ILE A 45 5.23 -2.12 -7.63
CA ILE A 45 4.39 -0.93 -7.53
C ILE A 45 5.28 0.20 -7.01
N THR A 46 5.40 1.30 -7.74
CA THR A 46 6.18 2.46 -7.31
C THR A 46 5.29 3.68 -7.17
N VAL A 47 5.20 4.24 -5.97
CA VAL A 47 4.33 5.40 -5.66
C VAL A 47 4.91 6.22 -4.52
N GLY A 48 4.93 7.56 -4.68
CA GLY A 48 5.27 8.48 -3.59
C GLY A 48 6.61 8.19 -2.91
N GLY A 49 7.63 7.79 -3.66
CA GLY A 49 8.96 7.44 -3.11
C GLY A 49 9.04 6.06 -2.44
N MET A 50 8.03 5.20 -2.60
CA MET A 50 8.03 3.84 -2.09
C MET A 50 7.93 2.85 -3.25
N HIS A 51 8.70 1.76 -3.16
CA HIS A 51 8.60 0.61 -4.04
C HIS A 51 8.08 -0.58 -3.25
N MET A 52 6.96 -1.15 -3.69
CA MET A 52 6.36 -2.34 -3.11
C MET A 52 6.44 -3.49 -4.12
N SER A 53 6.64 -4.72 -3.64
CA SER A 53 6.55 -5.91 -4.48
C SER A 53 5.61 -6.94 -3.91
N LEU A 54 4.77 -7.52 -4.76
CA LEU A 54 3.82 -8.58 -4.42
C LEU A 54 4.22 -9.89 -5.12
N GLN A 55 3.99 -11.02 -4.47
CA GLN A 55 4.31 -12.35 -5.00
C GLN A 55 3.08 -13.25 -5.23
N ASN A 56 1.89 -12.80 -4.89
CA ASN A 56 0.65 -13.55 -5.05
C ASN A 56 -0.58 -12.64 -5.14
N CYS A 57 -1.69 -13.16 -5.66
CA CYS A 57 -2.94 -12.42 -5.82
C CYS A 57 -3.62 -12.16 -4.48
N GLN A 58 -3.51 -13.08 -3.52
CA GLN A 58 -4.03 -12.90 -2.17
C GLN A 58 -3.59 -11.56 -1.55
N THR A 59 -2.30 -11.23 -1.70
CA THR A 59 -1.72 -10.01 -1.15
C THR A 59 -2.27 -8.76 -1.81
N ALA A 60 -2.43 -8.78 -3.15
CA ALA A 60 -3.02 -7.67 -3.89
C ALA A 60 -4.47 -7.43 -3.44
N GLN A 61 -5.26 -8.50 -3.30
CA GLN A 61 -6.64 -8.42 -2.80
C GLN A 61 -6.70 -7.85 -1.38
N GLY A 62 -5.86 -8.35 -0.45
CA GLY A 62 -5.85 -7.89 0.94
C GLY A 62 -5.41 -6.42 1.09
N LEU A 63 -4.48 -5.95 0.27
CA LEU A 63 -4.13 -4.52 0.24
C LEU A 63 -5.28 -3.67 -0.28
N LEU A 64 -5.95 -4.10 -1.35
CA LEU A 64 -7.14 -3.41 -1.85
C LEU A 64 -8.26 -3.36 -0.80
N GLU A 65 -8.54 -4.49 -0.14
CA GLU A 65 -9.53 -4.58 0.93
C GLU A 65 -9.22 -3.58 2.06
N ALA A 66 -7.98 -3.50 2.50
CA ALA A 66 -7.54 -2.58 3.54
C ALA A 66 -7.82 -1.10 3.18
N PHE A 67 -7.55 -0.70 1.94
CA PHE A 67 -7.83 0.66 1.46
C PHE A 67 -9.33 0.91 1.24
N VAL A 68 -10.11 -0.09 0.80
CA VAL A 68 -11.57 0.02 0.75
C VAL A 68 -12.16 0.20 2.14
N ALA A 69 -11.65 -0.50 3.15
CA ALA A 69 -12.05 -0.29 4.54
C ALA A 69 -11.76 1.14 5.00
N ALA A 70 -10.60 1.70 4.61
CA ALA A 70 -10.23 3.08 4.92
C ALA A 70 -11.21 4.13 4.37
N ARG A 71 -11.82 3.87 3.20
CA ARG A 71 -12.87 4.71 2.60
C ARG A 71 -14.03 4.96 3.56
N THR A 72 -14.38 3.99 4.41
CA THR A 72 -15.53 4.11 5.33
C THR A 72 -15.33 5.19 6.41
N GLN A 73 -14.08 5.58 6.67
CA GLN A 73 -13.71 6.54 7.72
C GLN A 73 -13.41 7.95 7.17
N MET A 74 -13.59 8.18 5.86
CA MET A 74 -13.12 9.41 5.21
C MET A 74 -14.05 10.63 5.32
N ILE A 75 -15.19 10.52 6.00
CA ILE A 75 -16.26 11.55 5.97
C ILE A 75 -15.79 12.94 6.42
N HIS A 76 -14.87 13.00 7.39
CA HIS A 76 -14.31 14.25 7.92
C HIS A 76 -12.96 14.64 7.30
N VAL A 77 -12.43 13.81 6.42
CA VAL A 77 -11.16 14.05 5.74
C VAL A 77 -11.37 15.11 4.64
N PRO A 78 -10.47 16.10 4.50
CA PRO A 78 -10.60 17.13 3.46
C PRO A 78 -10.68 16.51 2.05
N ALA A 79 -11.33 17.19 1.11
CA ALA A 79 -11.42 16.74 -0.28
C ALA A 79 -10.02 16.51 -0.88
N GLU A 80 -9.19 17.52 -0.80
CA GLU A 80 -7.84 17.57 -1.35
C GLU A 80 -7.05 18.62 -0.57
N ILE A 81 -5.80 18.32 -0.23
CA ILE A 81 -4.90 19.29 0.39
C ILE A 81 -4.03 19.88 -0.73
N PRO A 82 -4.05 21.21 -0.94
CA PRO A 82 -3.21 21.84 -1.95
C PRO A 82 -1.75 21.42 -1.82
N THR A 83 -1.19 20.95 -2.93
CA THR A 83 0.25 20.75 -3.02
C THR A 83 0.89 22.11 -3.28
N ALA A 84 1.70 22.57 -2.32
CA ALA A 84 2.58 23.71 -2.56
C ALA A 84 3.39 23.40 -3.81
N GLY A 85 3.47 24.36 -4.74
CA GLY A 85 3.95 24.17 -6.11
C GLY A 85 5.20 23.29 -6.20
N ALA A 86 5.28 22.50 -7.27
CA ALA A 86 6.30 21.48 -7.51
C ALA A 86 7.66 21.92 -6.95
N VAL A 87 8.08 21.28 -5.86
CA VAL A 87 9.49 21.32 -5.46
C VAL A 87 10.24 20.81 -6.67
N ALA A 88 11.17 21.60 -7.19
CA ALA A 88 12.01 21.23 -8.32
C ALA A 88 12.44 19.78 -8.15
N GLU A 89 12.15 18.93 -9.14
CA GLU A 89 12.45 17.51 -9.11
C GLU A 89 13.91 17.31 -8.67
N GLU A 90 14.12 16.97 -7.39
CA GLU A 90 15.33 16.28 -6.98
C GLU A 90 15.41 15.00 -7.81
N PRO A 91 16.60 14.63 -8.31
CA PRO A 91 16.75 13.68 -9.41
C PRO A 91 15.89 12.44 -9.20
N ALA A 92 14.97 12.24 -10.13
CA ALA A 92 14.05 11.12 -10.17
C ALA A 92 14.80 9.80 -9.92
N GLY A 93 14.25 8.95 -9.04
CA GLY A 93 14.55 7.51 -9.09
C GLY A 93 15.10 6.83 -7.85
N ARG A 94 15.04 7.40 -6.64
CA ARG A 94 15.28 6.60 -5.43
C ARG A 94 14.00 6.34 -4.67
N ALA A 95 13.51 5.10 -4.74
CA ALA A 95 12.61 4.59 -3.72
C ALA A 95 13.31 4.72 -2.36
N VAL A 96 12.74 5.53 -1.48
CA VAL A 96 13.20 5.77 -0.11
C VAL A 96 12.81 4.59 0.79
N LEU A 97 11.74 3.87 0.43
CA LEU A 97 11.27 2.69 1.14
C LEU A 97 11.00 1.54 0.17
N GLY A 98 11.60 0.38 0.42
CA GLY A 98 11.32 -0.87 -0.28
C GLY A 98 10.52 -1.80 0.62
N VAL A 99 9.39 -2.33 0.14
CA VAL A 99 8.52 -3.22 0.92
C VAL A 99 8.19 -4.47 0.11
N GLU A 100 8.60 -5.62 0.62
CA GLU A 100 8.21 -6.91 0.07
C GLU A 100 7.02 -7.47 0.84
N TRP A 101 5.88 -7.61 0.16
CA TRP A 101 4.69 -8.21 0.72
C TRP A 101 4.65 -9.71 0.38
N THR A 102 4.77 -10.53 1.41
CA THR A 102 4.80 -12.00 1.29
C THR A 102 3.42 -12.64 1.51
N ARG A 103 2.49 -11.91 2.14
CA ARG A 103 1.12 -12.33 2.41
C ARG A 103 0.20 -11.12 2.50
N ALA A 104 -1.11 -11.36 2.39
CA ALA A 104 -2.11 -10.34 2.69
C ALA A 104 -1.90 -9.77 4.11
N PRO A 105 -1.90 -8.44 4.27
CA PRO A 105 -1.77 -7.83 5.58
C PRO A 105 -3.06 -8.00 6.38
N ALA A 106 -2.92 -8.28 7.67
CA ALA A 106 -3.95 -7.88 8.62
C ALA A 106 -3.98 -6.35 8.67
N TYR A 107 -5.16 -5.75 8.78
CA TYR A 107 -5.29 -4.31 8.81
C TYR A 107 -6.22 -3.80 9.91
N ALA A 108 -6.04 -2.53 10.24
CA ALA A 108 -6.95 -1.77 11.10
C ALA A 108 -7.08 -0.35 10.56
N VAL A 109 -8.26 0.24 10.68
CA VAL A 109 -8.56 1.59 10.19
C VAL A 109 -9.01 2.44 11.37
N VAL A 110 -8.42 3.62 11.52
CA VAL A 110 -8.74 4.56 12.59
C VAL A 110 -8.90 5.97 12.03
N ALA A 111 -10.05 6.60 12.29
CA ALA A 111 -10.22 8.02 12.03
C ALA A 111 -9.47 8.83 13.10
N GLN A 112 -8.61 9.74 12.67
CA GLN A 112 -7.76 10.55 13.54
C GLN A 112 -8.07 12.03 13.40
N SER A 113 -7.78 12.78 14.47
CA SER A 113 -7.84 14.23 14.41
C SER A 113 -6.90 14.90 15.41
N ALA A 114 -6.35 16.05 15.03
CA ALA A 114 -5.51 16.86 15.90
C ALA A 114 -5.56 18.33 15.47
N LEU A 115 -5.21 19.24 16.38
CA LEU A 115 -5.02 20.64 16.03
C LEU A 115 -3.79 20.80 15.12
N ASN A 116 -3.86 21.72 14.16
CA ASN A 116 -2.69 22.15 13.41
C ASN A 116 -1.65 22.81 14.34
N LYS A 117 -0.42 23.02 13.85
CA LYS A 117 0.67 23.60 14.65
C LYS A 117 0.32 24.97 15.26
N LEU A 118 -0.49 25.76 14.56
CA LEU A 118 -0.94 27.08 14.99
C LEU A 118 -2.15 27.05 15.95
N LYS A 119 -2.70 25.86 16.22
CA LYS A 119 -3.94 25.65 17.00
C LYS A 119 -5.16 26.41 16.47
N THR A 120 -5.18 26.75 15.19
CA THR A 120 -6.25 27.51 14.53
C THR A 120 -7.30 26.63 13.85
N ALA A 121 -6.95 25.38 13.55
CA ALA A 121 -7.85 24.45 12.87
C ALA A 121 -7.64 23.01 13.35
N LYS A 122 -8.72 22.23 13.40
CA LYS A 122 -8.68 20.79 13.62
C LYS A 122 -8.50 20.08 12.28
N LEU A 123 -7.41 19.33 12.15
CA LEU A 123 -7.10 18.49 11.00
C LEU A 123 -7.65 17.08 11.23
N HIS A 124 -8.17 16.47 10.18
CA HIS A 124 -8.70 15.11 10.17
C HIS A 124 -7.93 14.29 9.13
N TRP A 125 -7.62 13.03 9.45
CA TRP A 125 -7.01 12.08 8.54
C TRP A 125 -7.44 10.65 8.92
N VAL A 126 -7.19 9.69 8.05
CA VAL A 126 -7.36 8.27 8.37
C VAL A 126 -5.99 7.63 8.54
N GLU A 127 -5.83 6.84 9.60
CA GLU A 127 -4.72 5.91 9.74
C GLU A 127 -5.17 4.52 9.32
N LEU A 128 -4.45 3.96 8.35
CA LEU A 128 -4.61 2.57 7.95
C LEU A 128 -3.35 1.83 8.36
N TYR A 129 -3.48 0.82 9.20
CA TYR A 129 -2.40 -0.06 9.63
C TYR A 129 -2.42 -1.30 8.73
N THR A 130 -1.29 -1.69 8.14
CA THR A 130 -1.20 -2.91 7.30
C THR A 130 -0.01 -3.78 7.70
N GLY A 131 0.38 -3.79 8.98
CA GLY A 131 1.56 -4.50 9.49
C GLY A 131 2.80 -3.61 9.53
N PRO A 132 3.76 -3.74 8.58
CA PRO A 132 4.99 -2.95 8.61
C PRO A 132 4.78 -1.46 8.27
N ILE A 133 3.59 -1.08 7.80
CA ILE A 133 3.27 0.30 7.39
C ILE A 133 2.02 0.79 8.11
N THR A 134 2.11 2.01 8.65
CA THR A 134 0.94 2.85 8.95
C THR A 134 0.82 3.92 7.86
N TRP A 135 -0.28 3.91 7.12
CA TRP A 135 -0.62 4.90 6.12
C TRP A 135 -1.39 6.03 6.78
N GLN A 136 -0.88 7.26 6.71
CA GLN A 136 -1.62 8.46 7.07
C GLN A 136 -2.24 9.04 5.80
N LEU A 137 -3.53 8.77 5.61
CA LEU A 137 -4.31 9.19 4.46
C LEU A 137 -4.89 10.58 4.75
N ARG A 138 -4.29 11.62 4.17
CA ARG A 138 -4.50 13.02 4.58
C ARG A 138 -5.67 13.71 3.88
N ASP A 139 -6.05 13.26 2.70
CA ASP A 139 -7.19 13.76 1.94
C ASP A 139 -7.95 12.64 1.21
N ARG A 140 -9.17 12.95 0.76
CA ARG A 140 -10.03 11.99 0.03
C ARG A 140 -9.45 11.65 -1.34
N ALA A 141 -8.78 12.60 -2.00
CA ALA A 141 -8.08 12.37 -3.26
C ALA A 141 -7.10 11.19 -3.16
N ALA A 142 -6.23 11.16 -2.14
CA ALA A 142 -5.28 10.08 -1.94
C ALA A 142 -5.94 8.74 -1.59
N ILE A 143 -7.01 8.75 -0.79
CA ILE A 143 -7.74 7.53 -0.44
C ILE A 143 -8.31 6.89 -1.72
N LEU A 144 -8.99 7.69 -2.53
CA LEU A 144 -9.64 7.21 -3.75
C LEU A 144 -8.61 6.78 -4.80
N SER A 145 -7.54 7.57 -5.02
CA SER A 145 -6.50 7.21 -5.98
C SER A 145 -5.76 5.93 -5.59
N MET A 146 -5.52 5.69 -4.29
CA MET A 146 -4.92 4.43 -3.83
C MET A 146 -5.87 3.23 -3.99
N ILE A 147 -7.18 3.41 -3.80
CA ILE A 147 -8.16 2.35 -4.08
C ILE A 147 -8.14 2.01 -5.57
N ASP A 148 -8.17 3.01 -6.45
CA ASP A 148 -8.13 2.80 -7.90
C ASP A 148 -6.82 2.13 -8.34
N ALA A 149 -5.70 2.56 -7.78
CA ALA A 149 -4.40 1.94 -7.98
C ALA A 149 -4.40 0.46 -7.58
N PHE A 150 -4.83 0.15 -6.35
CA PHE A 150 -4.85 -1.23 -5.87
C PHE A 150 -5.90 -2.08 -6.59
N ARG A 151 -6.97 -1.48 -7.10
CA ARG A 151 -7.93 -2.17 -7.98
C ARG A 151 -7.27 -2.58 -9.29
N GLN A 152 -6.47 -1.69 -9.89
CA GLN A 152 -5.71 -2.03 -11.09
C GLN A 152 -4.65 -3.10 -10.80
N VAL A 153 -3.92 -2.98 -9.69
CA VAL A 153 -2.94 -4.00 -9.25
C VAL A 153 -3.62 -5.34 -9.04
N HIS A 154 -4.77 -5.40 -8.36
CA HIS A 154 -5.51 -6.63 -8.11
C HIS A 154 -6.00 -7.28 -9.42
N ARG A 155 -6.53 -6.48 -10.35
CA ARG A 155 -6.91 -6.97 -11.69
C ARG A 155 -5.72 -7.58 -12.43
N VAL A 156 -4.56 -6.94 -12.39
CA VAL A 156 -3.32 -7.48 -12.98
C VAL A 156 -2.87 -8.74 -12.24
N ALA A 157 -2.96 -8.76 -10.92
CA ALA A 157 -2.58 -9.90 -10.07
C ALA A 157 -3.39 -11.17 -10.37
N ILE A 158 -4.69 -11.04 -10.66
CA ILE A 158 -5.55 -12.16 -11.08
C ILE A 158 -5.01 -12.84 -12.33
N ALA A 159 -4.55 -12.05 -13.32
CA ALA A 159 -3.98 -12.58 -14.54
C ALA A 159 -2.56 -13.14 -14.33
N VAL A 160 -1.74 -12.46 -13.51
CA VAL A 160 -0.30 -12.74 -13.39
C VAL A 160 0.00 -13.95 -12.52
N PHE A 161 -0.67 -14.11 -11.38
CA PHE A 161 -0.33 -15.12 -10.38
C PHE A 161 -1.15 -16.41 -10.52
N ALA A 162 -0.59 -17.53 -10.06
CA ALA A 162 -1.23 -18.83 -10.11
C ALA A 162 -2.49 -18.93 -9.21
N ASP A 163 -2.53 -18.17 -8.12
CA ASP A 163 -3.65 -18.10 -7.17
C ASP A 163 -4.73 -17.09 -7.59
N GLY A 164 -4.61 -16.46 -8.76
CA GLY A 164 -5.51 -15.41 -9.23
C GLY A 164 -6.99 -15.79 -9.22
N GLU A 165 -7.35 -16.96 -9.75
CA GLU A 165 -8.74 -17.44 -9.78
C GLU A 165 -9.35 -17.63 -8.39
N ARG A 166 -8.51 -17.99 -7.41
CA ARG A 166 -8.95 -18.18 -6.01
C ARG A 166 -9.26 -16.86 -5.32
N TYR A 167 -8.54 -15.80 -5.67
CA TYR A 167 -8.63 -14.48 -5.03
C TYR A 167 -9.15 -13.39 -5.96
N LYS A 168 -10.03 -13.75 -6.90
CA LYS A 168 -10.57 -12.83 -7.91
C LYS A 168 -11.72 -11.93 -7.45
N ALA A 169 -12.30 -12.18 -6.26
CA ALA A 169 -13.39 -11.38 -5.74
C ALA A 169 -12.93 -9.93 -5.52
N ASP A 170 -13.64 -8.96 -6.09
CA ASP A 170 -13.28 -7.54 -6.03
C ASP A 170 -13.72 -6.96 -4.67
N PRO A 171 -12.79 -6.50 -3.80
CA PRO A 171 -13.13 -5.87 -2.53
C PRO A 171 -13.94 -4.58 -2.65
N THR A 172 -14.03 -3.99 -3.85
CA THR A 172 -14.84 -2.79 -4.10
C THR A 172 -16.31 -3.10 -4.36
N ASP A 173 -16.67 -4.37 -4.60
CA ASP A 173 -18.05 -4.80 -4.83
C ASP A 173 -18.88 -4.76 -3.53
N ALA A 174 -20.16 -4.42 -3.65
CA ALA A 174 -21.06 -4.28 -2.49
C ALA A 174 -21.28 -5.61 -1.74
N ASP A 175 -21.24 -6.74 -2.44
CA ASP A 175 -21.46 -8.07 -1.89
C ASP A 175 -20.16 -8.75 -1.42
N TYR A 176 -19.03 -8.04 -1.49
CA TYR A 176 -17.75 -8.58 -1.05
C TYR A 176 -17.78 -8.90 0.46
N ARG A 177 -17.28 -10.08 0.80
CA ARG A 177 -17.08 -10.50 2.20
C ARG A 177 -15.61 -10.83 2.39
N ALA A 178 -14.97 -10.12 3.32
CA ALA A 178 -13.62 -10.42 3.77
C ALA A 178 -13.56 -11.87 4.26
N ALA A 179 -12.48 -12.57 3.89
CA ALA A 179 -12.25 -13.97 4.21
C ALA A 179 -11.60 -14.17 5.58
#